data_AF-A0A2V9NXN3-F1
#
_entry.id   AF-A0A2V9NXN3-F1
#
_cell.length_a   1.000
_cell.length_b   1.000
_cell.length_c   1.000
_cell.angle_alpha   90.00
_cell.angle_beta   90.00
_cell.angle_gamma   90.00
#
_symmetry.space_group_name_H-M   'P 1'
#
loop_
_entity.id
_entity.type
_entity.pdbx_description
1 polymer ?
#
loop_
_entity_poly.entity_id
_entity_poly.type
_entity_poly.pdbx_seq_one_letter_code
_entity_poly.pdbx_strand_id
1 'polypeptide(L)' 'MAVKSIQLGQVWRKDEGGQDYLVTKLYNEVFTQYAVLRPAEVTAPDAPTTRVKVAKNESGVALPGFTFTQEGSF' A
#
# COMPACT_ATOMS: atom_id res chain seq x y z
N MET A 1 -10.16 8.33 -0.42
CA MET A 1 -9.40 9.25 -1.29
C MET A 1 -8.51 8.43 -2.20
N ALA A 2 -8.54 8.67 -3.51
CA ALA A 2 -7.69 7.96 -4.47
C ALA A 2 -6.35 8.70 -4.61
N VAL A 3 -5.23 8.00 -4.45
CA VAL A 3 -3.91 8.61 -4.67
C VAL A 3 -3.57 8.57 -6.15
N LYS A 4 -2.82 9.55 -6.65
CA LYS A 4 -2.40 9.57 -8.07
C LYS A 4 -1.53 8.36 -8.43
N SER A 5 -0.75 7.85 -7.48
CA SER A 5 0.13 6.69 -7.64
C SER A 5 0.49 6.08 -6.28
N ILE A 6 0.65 4.75 -6.20
CA ILE A 6 1.24 4.08 -5.03
C ILE A 6 2.77 4.28 -5.08
N GLN A 7 3.36 4.76 -3.99
CA GLN A 7 4.79 5.00 -3.87
C GLN A 7 5.40 4.24 -2.70
N LEU A 8 6.70 3.96 -2.79
CA LEU A 8 7.46 3.38 -1.69
C LEU A 8 7.52 4.38 -0.52
N GLY A 9 7.43 3.87 0.70
CA GLY A 9 7.43 4.70 1.91
C GLY A 9 6.04 5.21 2.32
N GLN A 10 5.00 4.99 1.51
CA GLN A 10 3.62 5.32 1.88
C GLN A 10 3.09 4.38 2.96
N VAL A 11 2.35 4.93 3.92
CA VAL A 11 1.65 4.15 4.94
C VAL A 11 0.17 4.01 4.59
N TRP A 12 -0.31 2.78 4.72
CA TRP A 12 -1.67 2.36 4.44
C TRP A 12 -2.19 1.56 5.63
N ARG A 13 -3.36 1.91 6.12
CA ARG A 13 -4.03 1.21 7.21
C ARG A 13 -4.91 0.11 6.67
N LYS A 14 -4.73 -1.12 7.13
CA LYS A 14 -5.63 -2.23 6.81
C LYS A 14 -6.98 -1.99 7.49
N ASP A 15 -8.06 -2.05 6.72
CA ASP A 15 -9.42 -1.85 7.25
C ASP A 15 -9.78 -2.98 8.23
N GLU A 16 -9.30 -4.20 7.95
CA GLU A 16 -9.41 -5.35 8.83
C GLU A 16 -8.33 -5.28 9.93
N GLY A 17 -8.68 -4.60 11.03
CA GLY A 17 -7.88 -4.52 12.25
C GLY A 17 -7.25 -3.16 12.54
N GLY A 18 -7.35 -2.18 11.62
CA GLY A 18 -6.84 -0.82 11.83
C GLY A 18 -5.31 -0.72 11.89
N GLN A 19 -4.60 -1.79 11.52
CA GLN A 19 -3.15 -1.89 11.56
C GLN A 19 -2.50 -1.10 10.43
N ASP A 20 -1.44 -0.36 10.73
CA ASP A 20 -0.68 0.40 9.74
C ASP A 20 0.40 -0.45 9.04
N TYR A 21 0.48 -0.31 7.72
CA TYR A 21 1.41 -1.00 6.85
C TYR A 21 2.17 -0.03 5.95
N LEU A 22 3.48 -0.22 5.86
CA LEU A 22 4.38 0.54 5.00
C LEU A 22 4.57 -0.16 3.65
N VAL A 23 4.41 0.58 2.55
CA VAL A 23 4.74 0.11 1.21
C VAL A 23 6.27 0.04 1.07
N THR A 24 6.80 -1.17 0.97
CA THR A 24 8.25 -1.42 0.90
C THR A 24 8.71 -1.79 -0.50
N LYS A 25 7.85 -2.41 -1.32
CA LYS A 25 8.14 -2.76 -2.72
C LYS A 25 6.89 -2.56 -3.57
N LEU A 26 7.12 -2.32 -4.85
CA LEU A 26 6.06 -2.19 -5.85
C LEU A 26 6.48 -2.98 -7.09
N TYR A 27 5.68 -3.97 -7.46
CA TYR A 27 5.89 -4.77 -8.67
C TYR A 27 4.91 -4.31 -9.73
N ASN A 28 5.43 -3.84 -10.87
CA ASN A 28 4.63 -3.62 -12.07
C ASN A 28 4.79 -4.83 -12.98
N GLU A 29 3.67 -5.48 -13.26
CA GLU A 29 3.52 -6.48 -14.29
C GLU A 29 2.78 -5.86 -15.50
N VAL A 30 2.65 -6.63 -16.57
CA VAL A 30 2.15 -6.13 -17.87
C VAL A 30 0.77 -5.47 -17.78
N PHE A 31 -0.13 -6.00 -16.94
CA PHE A 31 -1.49 -5.48 -16.77
C PHE A 31 -1.86 -5.15 -15.33
N THR A 32 -0.96 -5.45 -14.39
CA THR A 32 -1.28 -5.49 -12.97
C THR A 32 -0.13 -4.90 -12.19
N GLN A 33 -0.47 -4.18 -11.13
CA GLN A 33 0.52 -3.65 -10.20
C GLN A 33 0.24 -4.23 -8.83
N TYR A 34 1.29 -4.55 -8.09
CA TYR A 34 1.21 -5.13 -6.76
C TYR A 34 2.08 -4.33 -5.80
N ALA A 35 1.48 -3.89 -4.70
CA ALA A 35 2.19 -3.30 -3.59
C ALA A 35 2.55 -4.38 -2.58
N VAL A 36 3.78 -4.35 -2.08
CA VAL A 36 4.21 -5.16 -0.94
C VAL A 36 4.25 -4.28 0.28
N LEU A 37 3.46 -4.66 1.27
CA LEU A 37 3.20 -3.95 2.49
C LEU A 37 3.86 -4.71 3.64
N ARG A 38 4.56 -4.00 4.50
CA ARG A 38 5.10 -4.55 5.75
C ARG A 38 4.42 -3.85 6.93
N PRO A 39 4.03 -4.55 8.00
CA PRO A 39 3.52 -3.91 9.20
C PRO A 39 4.49 -2.81 9.68
N ALA A 40 4.00 -1.60 9.90
CA ALA A 40 4.84 -0.47 10.30
C ALA A 40 5.49 -0.69 11.67
N GLU A 41 4.84 -1.45 12.56
CA GLU A 41 5.33 -1.80 13.89
C GLU A 41 6.43 -2.87 13.89
N VAL A 42 6.65 -3.57 12.77
CA VAL A 42 7.62 -4.66 12.68
C VAL A 42 8.75 -4.28 11.74
N THR A 43 9.91 -3.99 12.32
CA THR A 43 11.14 -3.61 11.58
C THR A 43 12.05 -4.81 11.29
N ALA A 44 11.71 -6.01 11.77
CA ALA A 44 12.50 -7.22 11.56
C ALA A 44 12.65 -7.56 10.06
N PRO A 45 13.81 -8.07 9.62
CA PRO A 45 14.04 -8.42 8.21
C PRO A 45 13.13 -9.55 7.71
N ASP A 46 12.72 -10.47 8.58
CA ASP A 46 11.80 -11.57 8.30
C ASP A 46 10.33 -11.25 8.62
N ALA A 47 10.01 -9.96 8.75
CA ALA A 47 8.64 -9.53 9.03
C ALA A 47 7.67 -10.03 7.94
N PRO A 48 6.47 -10.50 8.32
CA PRO A 48 5.48 -10.96 7.37
C PRO A 48 5.07 -9.80 6.45
N THR A 49 5.33 -9.95 5.15
CA THR A 49 4.92 -8.97 4.14
C THR A 49 3.65 -9.42 3.44
N THR A 50 2.73 -8.50 3.22
CA THR A 50 1.49 -8.73 2.48
C THR A 50 1.61 -8.16 1.08
N ARG A 51 1.35 -8.99 0.06
CA ARG A 51 1.26 -8.53 -1.33
C ARG A 51 -0.20 -8.23 -1.67
N VAL A 52 -0.48 -7.00 -2.10
CA VAL A 52 -1.82 -6.54 -2.44
C VAL A 52 -1.85 -6.06 -3.88
N LYS A 53 -2.84 -6.50 -4.64
CA LYS A 53 -3.07 -6.03 -6.00
C LYS A 53 -3.57 -4.59 -5.94
N VAL A 54 -2.88 -3.69 -6.62
CA VAL A 54 -3.29 -2.29 -6.75
C VAL A 54 -4.50 -2.21 -7.66
N ALA A 55 -5.57 -1.57 -7.18
CA ALA A 55 -6.74 -1.23 -7.97
C ALA A 55 -6.53 0.13 -8.62
N LYS A 56 -6.58 0.18 -9.96
CA LYS A 56 -6.49 1.39 -10.78
C LYS A 56 -7.90 1.75 -11.27
N ASN A 57 -8.39 2.92 -10.89
CA ASN A 57 -9.68 3.48 -11.33
C ASN A 57 -9.44 4.84 -12.01
N GLU A 58 -10.45 5.39 -12.69
CA GLU A 58 -10.34 6.71 -13.35
C GLU A 58 -9.98 7.85 -12.38
N SER A 59 -10.35 7.73 -11.11
CA SER A 59 -10.03 8.72 -10.07
C SER A 59 -8.64 8.55 -9.44
N GLY A 60 -7.89 7.49 -9.78
CA GLY A 60 -6.55 7.22 -9.24
C GLY A 60 -6.34 5.76 -8.85
N VAL A 61 -5.36 5.50 -8.00
CA VAL A 61 -5.05 4.17 -7.46
C VAL A 61 -5.42 4.03 -5.99
N ALA A 62 -5.81 2.82 -5.64
CA ALA A 62 -6.15 2.41 -4.29
C ALA A 62 -5.66 0.99 -4.00
N LEU A 63 -5.48 0.70 -2.71
CA LEU A 63 -5.22 -0.65 -2.22
C LEU A 63 -6.53 -1.20 -1.64
N PRO A 64 -7.15 -2.24 -2.23
CA PRO A 64 -8.40 -2.79 -1.74
C PRO A 64 -8.22 -3.37 -0.33
N GLY A 65 -9.09 -2.97 0.61
CA GLY A 65 -9.00 -3.35 2.02
C GLY A 65 -7.96 -2.56 2.82
N PHE A 66 -7.43 -1.48 2.23
CA PHE A 66 -6.57 -0.53 2.91
C PHE A 66 -7.00 0.92 2.67
N THR A 67 -6.96 1.70 3.73
CA THR A 67 -7.17 3.14 3.72
C THR A 67 -5.82 3.85 3.76
N PHE A 68 -5.59 4.76 2.81
CA PHE A 68 -4.38 5.59 2.80
C PHE A 68 -4.39 6.56 3.99
N THR A 69 -3.35 6.54 4.82
CA THR A 69 -3.30 7.33 6.07
C THR A 69 -2.38 8.54 6.02
N GLN A 70 -1.63 8.71 4.92
CA GLN A 70 -0.63 9.76 4.82
C GLN A 70 -1.05 10.76 3.76
N GLU A 71 -1.75 11.85 4.10
CA GLU A 71 -2.01 12.91 3.11
C GLU A 71 -0.66 13.40 2.57
N GLY A 72 -0.37 13.00 1.33
CA GLY A 72 0.87 13.35 0.66
C GLY A 72 0.92 14.87 0.52
N SER A 73 1.70 15.51 1.37
CA SER A 73 2.12 16.89 1.16
C SER A 73 3.09 16.88 -0.04
N PHE A 74 2.53 16.94 -1.25
CA PHE A 74 3.25 17.13 -2.50
C PHE A 74 2.81 18.44 -3.14
#